data_AF-A0A1T3P2T0-F1
#
_entry.id   AF-A0A1T3P2T0-F1
#
_cell.length_a   1.000
_cell.length_b   1.000
_cell.length_c   1.000
_cell.angle_alpha   90.00
_cell.angle_beta   90.00
_cell.angle_gamma   90.00
#
_symmetry.space_group_name_H-M   'P 1'
#
loop_
_entity.id
_entity.type
_entity.pdbx_description
1 polymer ?
#
loop_
_entity_poly.entity_id
_entity_poly.type
_entity_poly.pdbx_seq_one_letter_code
_entity_poly.pdbx_strand_id
1 'polypeptide(L)' 'MTAKERVTVTLPADLLAAAKIASAGNLSAYVERALRSEALREAGDAIASWRGRDVDDIEEFADMFGEEIA' A
#
# COMPACT_ATOMS: atom_id res chain seq x y z
N MET A 1 1.13 9.98 -25.47
CA MET A 1 0.68 8.58 -25.69
C MET A 1 0.68 7.87 -24.34
N THR A 2 -0.47 7.41 -23.87
CA THR A 2 -0.54 6.61 -22.63
C THR A 2 -0.05 5.20 -22.95
N ALA A 3 1.02 4.75 -22.31
CA ALA A 3 1.50 3.37 -22.47
C ALA A 3 0.42 2.42 -21.94
N LYS A 4 -0.01 1.46 -22.77
CA LYS A 4 -0.91 0.38 -22.37
C LYS A 4 -0.11 -0.90 -22.35
N GLU A 5 -0.06 -1.54 -21.19
CA GLU A 5 0.56 -2.85 -21.01
C GLU A 5 -0.53 -3.89 -20.80
N ARG A 6 -0.42 -5.03 -21.48
CA ARG A 6 -1.36 -6.14 -21.34
C ARG A 6 -0.69 -7.24 -20.51
N VAL A 7 -1.16 -7.40 -19.29
CA VAL A 7 -0.72 -8.49 -18.41
C VAL A 7 -1.72 -9.64 -18.49
N THR A 8 -1.22 -10.86 -18.69
CA THR A 8 -2.03 -12.08 -18.72
C THR A 8 -1.68 -12.92 -17.50
N VAL A 9 -2.70 -13.31 -16.73
CA VAL A 9 -2.52 -14.14 -15.53
C VAL A 9 -3.42 -15.36 -15.60
N THR A 10 -2.91 -16.49 -15.11
CA THR A 10 -3.70 -17.71 -14.97
C THR A 10 -4.30 -17.75 -13.58
N LEU A 11 -5.62 -17.89 -13.50
CA LEU A 11 -6.36 -17.95 -12.24
C LEU A 11 -7.14 -19.27 -12.16
N PRO A 12 -7.22 -19.88 -10.98
CA PRO A 12 -8.21 -20.90 -10.67
C PRO A 12 -9.64 -20.47 -11.05
N ALA A 13 -10.46 -21.42 -11.50
CA ALA A 13 -11.78 -21.13 -12.07
C ALA A 13 -12.76 -20.52 -11.05
N ASP A 14 -12.66 -20.92 -9.80
CA ASP A 14 -13.40 -20.37 -8.66
C ASP A 14 -13.04 -18.90 -8.41
N LEU A 15 -11.75 -18.56 -8.40
CA LEU A 15 -11.28 -17.19 -8.23
C LEU A 15 -11.68 -16.30 -9.41
N LEU A 16 -11.61 -16.84 -10.64
CA LEU A 16 -12.07 -16.12 -11.82
C LEU A 16 -13.59 -15.87 -11.78
N ALA A 17 -14.39 -16.83 -11.31
CA ALA A 17 -15.83 -16.67 -11.17
C ALA A 17 -16.16 -15.57 -10.13
N ALA A 18 -15.51 -15.61 -8.96
CA ALA A 18 -15.66 -14.58 -7.93
C ALA A 18 -15.30 -13.18 -8.44
N ALA A 19 -14.16 -13.05 -9.13
CA ALA A 19 -13.72 -11.78 -9.71
C ALA A 19 -14.68 -11.27 -10.79
N LYS A 20 -15.24 -12.13 -11.63
CA LYS A 20 -16.25 -11.75 -12.63
C LYS A 20 -17.53 -11.20 -11.99
N ILE A 21 -18.00 -11.83 -10.91
CA ILE A 21 -19.16 -11.34 -10.16
C ILE A 21 -18.87 -9.98 -9.53
N ALA A 22 -17.74 -9.86 -8.83
CA ALA A 22 -17.34 -8.62 -8.14
C ALA A 22 -17.06 -7.46 -9.11
N SER A 23 -16.61 -7.77 -10.32
CA SER A 23 -16.29 -6.77 -11.35
C SER A 23 -17.49 -6.34 -12.20
N ALA A 24 -18.67 -6.94 -12.01
CA ALA A 24 -19.85 -6.73 -12.86
C ALA A 24 -19.53 -6.84 -14.37
N GLY A 25 -18.56 -7.70 -14.73
CA GLY A 25 -18.11 -7.91 -16.10
C GLY A 25 -16.93 -7.04 -16.57
N ASN A 26 -16.46 -6.06 -15.80
CA ASN A 26 -15.29 -5.24 -16.15
C ASN A 26 -14.07 -5.56 -15.27
N LEU A 27 -13.39 -6.66 -15.59
CA LEU A 27 -12.20 -7.11 -14.85
C LEU A 27 -11.05 -6.11 -14.89
N SER A 28 -10.86 -5.38 -15.99
CA SER A 28 -9.76 -4.40 -16.10
C SER A 28 -9.92 -3.26 -15.08
N ALA A 29 -11.11 -2.67 -15.00
CA ALA A 29 -11.38 -1.59 -14.04
C ALA A 29 -11.36 -2.11 -12.59
N TYR A 30 -11.83 -3.34 -12.37
CA TYR A 30 -11.77 -3.99 -11.07
C TYR A 30 -10.32 -4.18 -10.60
N VAL A 31 -9.46 -4.73 -11.46
CA VAL A 31 -8.04 -4.93 -11.16
C VAL A 31 -7.32 -3.60 -10.97
N GLU A 32 -7.58 -2.59 -11.81
CA GLU A 32 -7.00 -1.26 -11.65
C GLU A 32 -7.35 -0.64 -10.29
N ARG A 33 -8.62 -0.76 -9.86
CA ARG A 33 -9.05 -0.27 -8.55
C ARG A 33 -8.38 -1.02 -7.41
N ALA A 34 -8.26 -2.34 -7.52
CA ALA A 34 -7.60 -3.17 -6.52
C ALA A 34 -6.10 -2.85 -6.40
N LEU A 35 -5.40 -2.69 -7.53
CA LEU A 35 -3.99 -2.31 -7.57
C LEU A 35 -3.78 -0.91 -6.96
N ARG A 36 -4.66 0.05 -7.27
CA ARG A 36 -4.60 1.38 -6.67
C ARG A 36 -4.78 1.33 -5.16
N SER A 37 -5.74 0.56 -4.65
CA SER A 37 -5.92 0.42 -3.20
C SER A 37 -4.73 -0.23 -2.52
N GLU A 38 -4.12 -1.25 -3.15
CA GLU A 38 -2.95 -1.91 -2.57
C GLU A 38 -1.74 -0.98 -2.55
N ALA A 39 -1.48 -0.24 -3.62
CA ALA A 39 -0.40 0.75 -3.67
C ALA A 39 -0.55 1.83 -2.58
N LEU A 40 -1.78 2.28 -2.31
CA LEU A 40 -2.05 3.23 -1.23
C LEU A 40 -1.82 2.61 0.16
N ARG A 41 -2.16 1.33 0.33
CA ARG A 41 -1.95 0.61 1.58
C ARG A 41 -0.46 0.42 1.86
N GLU A 42 0.30 -0.03 0.86
CA GLU A 42 1.75 -0.17 0.93
C GLU A 42 2.43 1.17 1.23
N ALA A 43 1.98 2.25 0.59
CA ALA A 43 2.47 3.59 0.90
C ALA A 43 2.16 4.01 2.36
N GLY A 44 0.98 3.64 2.88
CA GLY A 44 0.60 3.86 4.27
C GLY A 44 1.53 3.12 5.24
N ASP A 45 1.82 1.86 4.98
CA ASP A 45 2.74 1.04 5.79
C ASP A 45 4.17 1.60 5.73
N ALA A 46 4.62 2.05 4.55
CA ALA A 46 5.92 2.71 4.40
C ALA A 46 6.00 4.02 5.21
N ILE A 47 4.96 4.86 5.17
CA ILE A 47 4.89 6.10 5.95
C ILE A 47 4.86 5.80 7.46
N ALA A 48 4.10 4.80 7.88
CA ALA A 48 4.07 4.37 9.28
C ALA A 48 5.45 3.90 9.75
N SER A 49 6.19 3.17 8.90
CA SER A 49 7.55 2.71 9.19
C SER A 49 8.56 3.87 9.32
N TRP A 50 8.36 4.98 8.60
CA TRP A 50 9.20 6.17 8.72
C TRP A 50 8.90 6.93 10.00
N ARG A 51 7.60 7.12 10.33
CA ARG A 51 7.20 7.75 11.59
C ARG A 51 7.68 6.98 12.82
N GLY A 52 7.67 5.65 12.78
CA GLY A 52 8.20 4.85 13.90
C GLY A 52 9.69 5.11 14.14
N ARG A 53 10.49 5.18 13.06
CA ARG A 53 11.92 5.48 13.14
C ARG A 53 12.20 6.89 13.68
N ASP A 54 11.48 7.89 13.19
CA ASP A 54 11.68 9.28 13.64
C ASP A 54 11.25 9.49 15.10
N VAL A 55 10.26 8.72 15.60
CA VAL A 55 9.83 8.80 17.01
C VAL A 55 10.88 8.23 17.94
N ASP A 56 11.49 7.09 17.59
CA ASP A 56 12.59 6.51 18.36
C ASP A 56 13.80 7.46 18.42
N ASP A 57 14.13 8.11 17.30
CA ASP A 57 15.21 9.11 17.24
C ASP A 57 14.88 10.37 18.10
N ILE A 58 13.62 10.84 18.10
CA ILE A 58 13.19 12.01 18.89
C ILE A 58 13.22 11.72 20.40
N GLU A 59 12.83 10.51 20.84
CA GLU A 59 12.93 10.12 22.24
C GLU A 59 14.40 10.07 22.71
N GLU A 60 15.32 9.56 21.87
CA GLU A 60 16.76 9.59 22.16
C GLU A 60 17.31 11.04 22.24
N PHE A 61 16.87 11.94 21.35
CA PHE A 61 17.25 13.35 21.43
C PHE A 61 16.68 14.06 22.66
N ALA A 62 15.46 13.72 23.09
CA ALA A 62 14.84 14.29 24.29
C ALA A 62 15.58 13.85 25.57
N ASP A 63 16.02 12.60 25.64
CA ASP A 63 16.83 12.09 26.76
C ASP A 63 18.24 12.72 26.77
N MET A 64 18.85 12.93 25.60
CA MET A 64 20.20 13.53 25.50
C MET A 64 20.24 15.03 25.84
N PHE A 65 19.17 15.79 25.55
CA PHE A 65 19.12 17.23 25.78
C PHE A 65 18.22 17.66 26.96
N GLY A 66 17.45 16.74 27.54
CA GLY A 66 16.53 17.01 28.66
C GLY A 66 17.20 17.09 30.03
N GLU A 67 18.41 16.56 30.20
CA GLU A 67 19.08 16.50 31.51
C GLU A 67 19.85 17.79 31.88
N GLU A 68 20.02 18.76 30.96
CA GLU A 68 20.85 19.96 31.16
C GLU A 68 20.06 21.27 31.37
N ILE A 69 18.73 21.22 31.59
CA ILE A 69 17.92 22.40 31.96
C ILE A 69 17.03 22.10 33.18
N ALA A 70 17.66 21.86 34.34
CA ALA A 70 17.00 21.82 35.65
C ALA A 70 17.82 22.56 36.71
#